data_AF-A0A9E2FZ36-F1
#
_entry.id   AF-A0A9E2FZ36-F1
#
_cell.length_a   1.000
_cell.length_b   1.000
_cell.length_c   1.000
_cell.angle_alpha   90.00
_cell.angle_beta   90.00
_cell.angle_gamma   90.00
#
_symmetry.space_group_name_H-M   'P 1'
#
loop_
_entity.id
_entity.type
_entity.pdbx_description
1 polymer ?
#
loop_
_entity_poly.entity_id
_entity_poly.type
_entity_poly.pdbx_seq_one_letter_code
_entity_poly.pdbx_strand_id
1 'polypeptide(L)'
;MVLHSIVNEIDSRLQQAWQPSMRASIEKQYITGLYRYMEWSSYRYGEKQITARIVGLAPFGQLKLETSDNVLLVCDLKEIAFL
;
A
#
# COMPACT_ATOMS: atom_id res chain seq x y z
N MET A 1 -19.17 19.53 -13.97
CA MET A 1 -19.70 18.98 -12.70
C MET A 1 -18.74 17.99 -12.03
N VAL A 2 -18.07 17.09 -12.76
CA VAL A 2 -17.11 16.09 -12.20
C VAL A 2 -15.78 16.71 -11.71
N LEU A 3 -15.29 17.76 -12.36
CA LEU A 3 -14.01 18.39 -11.98
C LEU A 3 -14.07 18.97 -10.56
N HIS A 4 -15.17 19.65 -10.20
CA HIS A 4 -15.38 20.23 -8.89
C HIS A 4 -15.42 19.18 -7.77
N SER A 5 -16.08 18.03 -8.01
CA SER A 5 -16.14 16.96 -7.01
C SER A 5 -14.76 16.32 -6.77
N ILE A 6 -13.94 16.18 -7.81
CA ILE A 6 -12.58 15.63 -7.66
C ILE A 6 -11.67 16.59 -6.88
N VAL A 7 -11.73 17.89 -7.19
CA VAL A 7 -10.95 18.90 -6.47
C VAL A 7 -11.30 18.91 -4.98
N ASN A 8 -12.60 18.92 -4.65
CA ASN A 8 -13.05 18.89 -3.26
C ASN A 8 -12.58 17.63 -2.51
N GLU A 9 -12.58 16.47 -3.18
CA GLU A 9 -12.10 15.21 -2.60
C GLU A 9 -10.59 15.25 -2.33
N ILE A 10 -9.79 15.79 -3.25
CA ILE A 10 -8.34 15.95 -3.07
C ILE A 10 -8.05 16.87 -1.88
N ASP A 11 -8.73 18.00 -1.79
CA ASP A 11 -8.58 18.95 -0.66
C ASP A 11 -8.91 18.28 0.67
N SER A 12 -10.00 17.50 0.72
CA SER A 12 -10.36 16.75 1.93
C SER A 12 -9.28 15.74 2.33
N ARG A 13 -8.73 14.98 1.38
CA ARG A 13 -7.66 14.01 1.66
C ARG A 13 -6.37 14.65 2.11
N LEU A 14 -6.01 15.80 1.54
CA LEU A 14 -4.83 16.57 1.98
C LEU A 14 -4.97 17.05 3.43
N GLN A 15 -6.15 17.59 3.79
CA GLN A 15 -6.42 18.00 5.17
C GLN A 15 -6.32 16.83 6.15
N GLN A 16 -6.79 15.64 5.77
CA GLN A 16 -6.67 14.44 6.58
C GLN A 16 -5.20 14.01 6.75
N ALA A 17 -4.40 14.09 5.69
CA ALA A 17 -2.98 13.70 5.73
C ALA A 17 -2.14 14.56 6.69
N TRP A 18 -2.53 15.81 6.92
CA TRP A 18 -1.86 16.71 7.88
C TRP A 18 -2.32 16.52 9.33
N GLN A 19 -3.34 15.71 9.58
CA GLN A 19 -3.83 15.43 10.94
C GLN A 19 -3.22 14.11 11.45
N PRO A 20 -2.33 14.13 12.46
CA PRO A 20 -1.68 12.92 12.96
C PRO A 20 -2.67 11.85 13.49
N SER A 21 -3.79 12.31 14.06
CA SER A 21 -4.88 11.44 14.54
C SER A 21 -5.55 10.63 13.43
N MET A 22 -5.51 11.13 12.19
CA MET A 22 -6.12 10.49 11.03
C MET A 22 -5.21 9.45 10.36
N ARG A 23 -3.92 9.41 10.73
CA ARG A 23 -2.92 8.54 10.10
C ARG A 23 -3.33 7.07 10.11
N ALA A 24 -3.78 6.56 11.25
CA ALA A 24 -4.20 5.16 11.37
C ALA A 24 -5.42 4.83 10.48
N SER A 25 -6.35 5.77 10.34
CA SER A 25 -7.51 5.62 9.46
C SER A 25 -7.10 5.59 7.99
N ILE A 26 -6.22 6.51 7.59
CA ILE A 26 -5.67 6.59 6.22
C ILE A 26 -4.90 5.31 5.88
N GLU A 27 -4.04 4.84 6.78
CA GLU A 27 -3.27 3.62 6.60
C GLU A 27 -4.18 2.41 6.41
N LYS A 28 -5.22 2.27 7.25
CA LYS A 28 -6.21 1.21 7.13
C LYS A 28 -6.94 1.27 5.79
N GLN A 29 -7.44 2.44 5.39
CA GLN A 29 -8.16 2.59 4.12
C GLN A 29 -7.26 2.26 2.93
N TYR A 30 -6.02 2.77 2.94
CA TYR A 30 -5.03 2.50 1.90
C TYR A 30 -4.76 1.01 1.78
N ILE A 31 -4.45 0.34 2.90
CA ILE A 31 -4.04 -1.06 2.85
C ILE A 31 -5.18 -2.00 2.44
N THR A 32 -6.41 -1.73 2.90
CA THR A 32 -7.58 -2.53 2.51
C THR A 32 -7.98 -2.33 1.05
N GLY A 33 -7.56 -1.22 0.44
CA GLY A 33 -7.77 -0.96 -0.99
C GLY A 33 -6.69 -1.56 -1.88
N LEU A 34 -5.60 -2.10 -1.32
CA LEU A 34 -4.53 -2.70 -2.11
C LEU A 34 -4.99 -4.01 -2.73
N TYR A 35 -4.73 -4.14 -4.03
CA TYR A 35 -4.90 -5.39 -4.74
C TYR A 35 -4.02 -6.49 -4.11
N ARG A 36 -4.62 -7.66 -3.83
CA ARG A 36 -3.98 -8.83 -3.19
C ARG A 36 -3.48 -8.58 -1.75
N TYR A 37 -4.10 -7.64 -1.02
CA TYR A 37 -3.83 -7.48 0.40
C TYR A 37 -4.15 -8.75 1.20
N MET A 38 -3.21 -9.20 2.05
CA MET A 38 -3.28 -10.45 2.83
C MET A 38 -3.41 -11.74 2.00
N GLU A 39 -3.23 -11.66 0.67
CA GLU A 39 -3.30 -12.80 -0.23
C GLU A 39 -1.90 -13.24 -0.67
N TRP A 40 -1.67 -14.56 -0.64
CA TRP A 40 -0.47 -15.14 -1.23
C TRP A 40 -0.50 -14.98 -2.75
N SER A 41 0.55 -14.41 -3.31
CA SER A 41 0.64 -14.13 -4.73
C SER A 41 2.09 -14.11 -5.20
N SER A 42 2.27 -14.33 -6.50
CA SER A 42 3.57 -14.14 -7.14
C SER A 42 3.80 -12.68 -7.49
N TYR A 43 4.98 -12.20 -7.13
CA TYR A 43 5.48 -10.87 -7.46
C TYR A 43 6.82 -10.99 -8.16
N ARG A 44 7.10 -10.07 -9.07
CA ARG A 44 8.47 -9.82 -9.53
C ARG A 44 9.06 -8.71 -8.67
N TYR A 45 10.14 -9.00 -7.95
CA TYR A 45 10.89 -8.03 -7.16
C TYR A 45 12.32 -7.94 -7.72
N GLY A 46 12.62 -6.83 -8.39
CA GLY A 46 13.79 -6.73 -9.27
C GLY A 46 13.77 -7.80 -10.37
N GLU A 47 14.84 -8.60 -10.47
CA GLU A 47 14.94 -9.71 -11.44
C GLU A 47 14.40 -11.05 -10.91
N LYS A 48 13.92 -11.09 -9.66
CA LYS A 48 13.48 -12.34 -9.00
C LYS A 48 11.97 -12.44 -8.96
N GLN A 49 11.45 -13.64 -9.17
CA GLN A 49 10.07 -13.97 -8.82
C GLN A 49 10.03 -14.47 -7.37
N ILE A 50 9.12 -13.92 -6.57
CA ILE A 50 8.91 -14.29 -5.18
C ILE A 50 7.43 -14.59 -4.95
N THR A 51 7.15 -15.53 -4.04
CA THR A 51 5.80 -15.75 -3.51
C THR A 51 5.71 -15.09 -2.15
N ALA A 52 4.81 -14.11 -2.03
CA ALA A 52 4.64 -13.32 -0.82
C ALA A 52 3.18 -12.92 -0.61
N ARG A 53 2.87 -12.33 0.54
CA ARG A 53 1.60 -11.62 0.81
C ARG A 53 1.88 -10.24 1.37
N ILE A 54 1.07 -9.25 0.99
CA ILE A 54 1.16 -7.90 1.58
C ILE A 54 0.53 -7.96 2.97
N VAL A 55 1.30 -7.66 4.01
CA VAL A 55 0.87 -7.76 5.42
C VAL A 55 0.75 -6.41 6.12
N GLY A 56 1.26 -5.34 5.51
CA GLY A 56 1.37 -4.06 6.21
C GLY A 56 1.99 -2.97 5.38
N LEU A 57 2.10 -1.79 5.99
CA LEU A 57 2.98 -0.73 5.56
C LEU A 57 4.09 -0.48 6.59
N ALA A 58 5.22 0.03 6.12
CA ALA A 58 6.22 0.68 6.96
C ALA A 58 5.78 2.11 7.32
N PRO A 59 6.38 2.77 8.32
CA PRO A 59 6.00 4.12 8.72
C PRO A 59 5.99 5.15 7.59
N PHE A 60 6.79 4.93 6.55
CA PHE A 60 6.92 5.83 5.40
C PHE A 60 6.11 5.39 4.16
N GLY A 61 5.20 4.43 4.31
CA GLY A 61 4.30 4.00 3.23
C GLY A 61 4.83 2.91 2.30
N GLN A 62 6.03 2.38 2.57
CA GLN A 62 6.55 1.19 1.87
C GLN A 62 5.70 -0.03 2.21
N LEU A 63 5.58 -0.97 1.27
CA LEU A 63 4.91 -2.23 1.50
C LEU A 63 5.73 -3.13 2.41
N LYS A 64 5.06 -3.84 3.31
CA LYS A 64 5.61 -5.00 4.02
C LYS A 64 5.06 -6.27 3.36
N LEU A 65 5.96 -7.08 2.84
CA LEU A 65 5.68 -8.36 2.23
C LEU A 65 6.20 -9.47 3.13
N GLU A 66 5.37 -10.46 3.41
CA GLU A 66 5.81 -11.71 4.05
C GLU A 66 5.96 -12.78 2.98
N THR A 67 7.15 -13.33 2.84
CA THR A 67 7.46 -14.41 1.90
C THR A 67 7.06 -15.78 2.44
N SER A 68 6.98 -16.79 1.58
CA SER A 68 6.70 -18.18 2.00
C SER A 68 7.70 -18.74 3.01
N ASP A 69 8.92 -18.19 3.03
CA ASP A 69 10.00 -18.59 3.94
C ASP A 69 9.96 -17.80 5.26
N ASN A 70 8.84 -17.11 5.56
CA ASN A 70 8.64 -16.23 6.72
C ASN A 70 9.61 -15.05 6.79
N VAL A 71 10.23 -14.65 5.67
CA VAL A 71 11.04 -13.43 5.60
C VAL A 71 10.15 -12.23 5.35
N LEU A 72 10.37 -11.16 6.11
CA LEU A 72 9.71 -9.86 5.94
C LEU A 72 10.55 -8.95 5.04
N LEU A 73 9.99 -8.56 3.91
CA LEU A 73 10.59 -7.63 2.95
C LEU A 73 9.88 -6.27 3.05
N VAL A 74 10.66 -5.19 2.94
CA VAL A 74 10.16 -3.82 2.87
C VAL A 74 10.57 -3.23 1.53
N CYS A 75 9.62 -2.77 0.73
CA CYS A 75 9.88 -2.21 -0.58
C CYS A 75 8.84 -1.15 -0.98
N ASP A 76 9.21 -0.25 -1.88
CA ASP A 76 8.25 0.64 -2.54
C ASP A 76 7.33 -0.17 -3.47
N LEU A 77 6.11 0.31 -3.66
CA LEU A 77 5.15 -0.31 -4.60
C LEU A 77 5.73 -0.43 -6.02
N LYS A 78 6.52 0.55 -6.46
CA LYS A 78 7.15 0.58 -7.80
C LYS A 78 8.21 -0.52 -8.00
N GLU A 79 8.72 -1.12 -6.92
CA GLU A 79 9.76 -2.14 -6.97
C GLU A 79 9.19 -3.54 -7.19
N ILE A 80 7.86 -3.70 -7.13
CA ILE A 80 7.17 -4.95 -7.39
C ILE A 80 6.28 -4.86 -8.63
N ALA A 81 6.24 -5.94 -9.40
CA ALA A 81 5.22 -6.15 -10.41
C ALA A 81 4.33 -7.34 -10.04
N PHE A 82 3.02 -7.16 -10.19
CA PHE A 82 2.05 -8.22 -10.02
C PHE A 82 2.13 -9.18 -11.22
N LEU A 83 2.32 -10.47 -10.95
CA LEU A 83 2.33 -11.54 -11.96
C LEU A 83 0.98 -12.28 -12.00
#